data_AF-A0A545AVG7-F1
#
_entry.id   AF-A0A545AVG7-F1
#
_cell.length_a   1.000
_cell.length_b   1.000
_cell.length_c   1.000
_cell.angle_alpha   90.00
_cell.angle_beta   90.00
_cell.angle_gamma   90.00
#
_symmetry.space_group_name_H-M   'P 1'
#
loop_
_entity.id
_entity.type
_entity.pdbx_description
1 polymer ?
#
loop_
_entity_poly.entity_id
_entity_poly.type
_entity_poly.pdbx_seq_one_letter_code
_entity_poly.pdbx_strand_id
1 'polypeptide(L)'
;MSPSLHDIRRVEPYSARKSVLSFLANKVGVKDTILQAWARHSDGSVTERFYIHTTVDDLTVASDASQQREQERHSPANRKVPLTC
;
A
#
# COMPACT_ATOMS: atom_id res chain seq x y z
N MET A 1 -6.98 -23.14 27.16
CA MET A 1 -8.21 -22.52 27.67
C MET A 1 -8.87 -21.82 26.50
N SER A 2 -10.05 -22.29 26.09
CA SER A 2 -10.83 -21.63 25.05
C SER A 2 -11.52 -20.40 25.65
N PRO A 3 -11.55 -19.26 24.96
CA PRO A 3 -12.19 -18.05 25.49
C PRO A 3 -13.69 -18.32 25.72
N SER A 4 -14.21 -17.85 26.85
CA SER A 4 -15.64 -17.90 27.12
C SER A 4 -16.37 -16.93 26.19
N LEU A 5 -17.64 -17.16 25.87
CA LEU A 5 -18.42 -16.21 25.04
C LEU A 5 -18.52 -14.80 25.65
N HIS A 6 -18.25 -14.66 26.95
CA HIS A 6 -18.17 -13.38 27.65
C HIS A 6 -16.83 -12.65 27.43
N ASP A 7 -15.76 -13.36 27.04
CA ASP A 7 -14.47 -12.78 26.69
C ASP A 7 -14.45 -12.21 25.25
N ILE A 8 -15.46 -12.50 24.44
CA ILE A 8 -15.54 -12.07 23.05
C ILE A 8 -16.30 -10.75 22.98
N ARG A 9 -15.61 -9.68 22.54
CA ARG A 9 -16.24 -8.38 22.28
C ARG A 9 -17.31 -8.55 21.18
N ARG A 10 -18.55 -8.17 21.48
CA ARG A 10 -19.58 -8.05 20.44
C ARG A 10 -19.25 -6.87 19.54
N VAL A 11 -19.17 -7.12 18.24
CA VAL A 11 -18.87 -6.10 17.23
C VAL A 11 -19.95 -6.15 16.18
N GLU A 12 -20.43 -4.97 15.76
CA GLU A 12 -21.38 -4.85 14.66
C GLU A 12 -20.81 -5.49 13.38
N PRO A 13 -21.60 -6.25 12.60
CA PRO A 13 -21.11 -6.92 11.40
C PRO A 13 -20.41 -5.99 10.41
N TYR A 14 -20.89 -4.75 10.29
CA TYR A 14 -20.25 -3.74 9.44
C TYR A 14 -18.84 -3.36 9.92
N SER A 15 -18.66 -3.19 11.22
CA SER A 15 -17.35 -2.88 11.81
C SER A 15 -16.38 -4.05 11.70
N ALA A 16 -16.87 -5.28 11.84
CA ALA A 16 -16.08 -6.49 11.59
C ALA A 16 -15.66 -6.61 10.12
N ARG A 17 -16.57 -6.36 9.18
CA ARG A 17 -16.24 -6.33 7.75
C ARG A 17 -15.18 -5.26 7.46
N LYS A 18 -15.34 -4.06 8.02
CA LYS A 18 -14.41 -2.96 7.81
C LYS A 18 -13.01 -3.29 8.32
N SER A 19 -12.88 -3.87 9.52
CA SER A 19 -11.57 -4.22 10.08
C SER A 19 -10.85 -5.31 9.28
N VAL A 20 -11.58 -6.33 8.81
CA VAL A 20 -11.01 -7.40 7.98
C VAL A 20 -10.47 -6.86 6.67
N LEU A 21 -11.23 -6.01 5.97
CA LEU A 21 -10.80 -5.43 4.71
C LEU A 21 -9.62 -4.47 4.89
N SER A 22 -9.62 -3.64 5.94
CA SER A 22 -8.45 -2.81 6.29
C SER A 22 -7.21 -3.65 6.62
N PHE A 23 -7.35 -4.77 7.31
CA PHE A 23 -6.22 -5.66 7.60
C PHE A 23 -5.62 -6.25 6.31
N LEU A 24 -6.47 -6.75 5.42
CA LEU A 24 -6.05 -7.34 4.14
C LEU A 24 -5.36 -6.31 3.24
N ALA A 25 -5.86 -5.08 3.21
CA ALA A 25 -5.26 -3.98 2.46
C ALA A 25 -3.84 -3.65 2.94
N ASN A 26 -3.67 -3.46 4.26
CA ASN A 26 -2.45 -2.84 4.79
C ASN A 26 -1.39 -3.82 5.29
N LYS A 27 -1.76 -5.06 5.65
CA LYS A 27 -0.83 -6.04 6.23
C LYS A 27 -0.52 -7.21 5.31
N VAL A 28 -1.50 -7.64 4.51
CA VAL A 28 -1.33 -8.72 3.53
C VAL A 28 -0.93 -8.18 2.16
N GLY A 29 -1.27 -6.91 1.86
CA GLY A 29 -0.95 -6.27 0.58
C GLY A 29 -1.89 -6.69 -0.55
N VAL A 30 -3.16 -6.99 -0.22
CA VAL A 30 -4.16 -7.32 -1.24
C VAL A 30 -4.41 -6.11 -2.14
N LYS A 31 -4.35 -6.31 -3.46
CA LYS A 31 -4.55 -5.23 -4.44
C LYS A 31 -5.95 -4.63 -4.35
N ASP A 32 -6.04 -3.31 -4.51
CA ASP A 32 -7.29 -2.54 -4.38
C ASP A 32 -8.43 -3.08 -5.26
N THR A 33 -8.15 -3.47 -6.52
CA THR A 33 -9.19 -4.03 -7.42
C THR A 33 -9.86 -5.30 -6.87
N ILE A 34 -9.12 -6.11 -6.10
CA ILE A 34 -9.65 -7.32 -5.47
C ILE A 34 -10.52 -6.94 -4.26
N LEU A 35 -10.03 -6.03 -3.43
CA LEU A 35 -10.78 -5.49 -2.30
C LEU A 35 -12.07 -4.82 -2.75
N GLN A 36 -12.04 -4.07 -3.85
CA GLN A 36 -13.20 -3.43 -4.45
C GLN A 36 -14.26 -4.47 -4.87
N ALA A 37 -13.83 -5.53 -5.55
CA ALA A 37 -14.73 -6.62 -5.97
C ALA A 37 -15.38 -7.32 -4.76
N TRP A 38 -14.59 -7.63 -3.73
CA TRP A 38 -15.10 -8.22 -2.48
C TRP A 38 -16.01 -7.28 -1.70
N ALA A 39 -15.68 -5.99 -1.71
CA ALA A 39 -16.48 -4.96 -1.07
C ALA A 39 -17.75 -4.60 -1.86
N ARG A 40 -17.88 -5.10 -3.10
CA ARG A 40 -18.94 -4.75 -4.04
C ARG A 40 -19.07 -3.24 -4.24
N HIS A 41 -17.94 -2.54 -4.23
CA HIS A 41 -17.91 -1.11 -4.51
C HIS A 41 -17.88 -0.88 -6.02
N SER A 42 -18.78 -0.03 -6.51
CA SER A 42 -18.82 0.36 -7.92
C SER A 42 -17.62 1.24 -8.32
N ASP A 43 -17.02 1.94 -7.36
CA ASP A 43 -15.88 2.83 -7.54
C ASP A 43 -14.70 2.39 -6.65
N GLY A 44 -13.51 2.30 -7.24
CA GLY A 44 -12.27 1.95 -6.55
C GLY A 44 -11.84 3.01 -5.55
N SER A 45 -12.14 4.29 -5.82
CA SER A 45 -11.77 5.41 -4.94
C SER A 45 -12.37 5.27 -3.53
N VAL A 46 -13.54 4.64 -3.43
CA VAL A 46 -14.22 4.36 -2.16
C VAL A 46 -13.43 3.32 -1.37
N THR A 47 -12.93 2.27 -2.02
CA THR A 47 -12.15 1.20 -1.40
C THR A 47 -10.83 1.73 -0.87
N GLU A 48 -10.13 2.49 -1.69
CA GLU A 48 -8.87 3.13 -1.32
C GLU A 48 -9.06 4.06 -0.11
N ARG A 49 -10.07 4.93 -0.17
CA ARG A 49 -10.36 5.88 0.92
C ARG A 49 -10.71 5.21 2.26
N PHE A 50 -11.42 4.08 2.25
CA PHE A 50 -11.91 3.47 3.48
C PHE A 50 -10.98 2.41 4.08
N TYR A 51 -10.18 1.73 3.26
CA TYR A 51 -9.42 0.56 3.70
C TYR A 51 -7.91 0.73 3.62
N ILE A 52 -7.39 1.59 2.74
CA ILE A 52 -5.95 1.78 2.57
C ILE A 52 -5.48 2.92 3.48
N HIS A 53 -4.41 2.66 4.23
CA HIS A 53 -3.77 3.60 5.13
C HIS A 53 -2.34 3.83 4.64
N THR A 54 -2.18 4.77 3.72
CA THR A 54 -0.87 5.14 3.17
C THR A 54 0.05 5.64 4.28
N THR A 55 1.24 5.07 4.33
CA THR A 55 2.31 5.41 5.27
C THR A 55 3.53 5.94 4.54
N VAL A 56 4.51 6.45 5.28
CA VAL A 56 5.78 6.94 4.70
C VAL A 56 6.54 5.81 3.99
N ASP A 57 6.40 4.57 4.47
CA ASP A 57 7.05 3.40 3.88
C ASP A 57 6.59 3.18 2.43
N ASP A 58 5.35 3.50 2.09
CA ASP A 58 4.82 3.37 0.73
C ASP A 58 5.50 4.33 -0.27
N LEU A 59 6.11 5.42 0.22
CA LEU A 59 6.84 6.40 -0.59
C LEU A 59 8.31 6.02 -0.80
N THR A 60 8.87 5.13 0.01
CA THR A 60 10.30 4.77 -0.02
C THR A 60 10.70 4.19 -1.37
N VAL A 61 9.86 3.31 -1.95
CA VAL A 61 10.12 2.72 -3.27
C VAL A 61 10.26 3.79 -4.36
N ALA A 62 9.40 4.80 -4.36
CA ALA A 62 9.45 5.89 -5.32
C ALA A 62 10.65 6.82 -5.08
N SER A 63 10.97 7.07 -3.80
CA SER A 63 12.16 7.80 -3.37
C SER A 63 13.44 7.12 -3.85
N ASP A 64 13.60 5.82 -3.55
CA ASP A 64 14.78 5.02 -3.88
C ASP A 64 15.00 4.96 -5.39
N ALA A 65 13.93 4.71 -6.16
CA ALA A 65 14.02 4.72 -7.62
C ALA A 65 14.43 6.10 -8.18
N SER A 66 14.03 7.18 -7.51
CA SER A 66 14.41 8.54 -7.90
C SER A 66 15.86 8.86 -7.54
N GLN A 67 16.33 8.40 -6.39
CA GLN A 67 17.73 8.53 -5.97
C GLN A 67 18.66 7.71 -6.86
N GLN A 68 18.29 6.48 -7.22
CA GLN A 68 19.08 5.63 -8.10
C GLN A 68 19.24 6.25 -9.49
N ARG A 69 18.16 6.78 -10.08
CA ARG A 69 18.24 7.55 -11.34
C ARG A 69 19.16 8.76 -11.24
N GLU A 70 19.17 9.42 -10.08
CA GLU A 70 20.03 10.58 -9.86
C GLU A 70 21.51 10.18 -9.72
N GLN A 71 21.79 9.08 -9.03
CA GLN A 71 23.14 8.51 -8.95
C GLN A 71 23.65 8.07 -10.33
N GLU A 72 22.80 7.46 -11.15
CA GLU A 72 23.13 7.09 -12.53
C GLU A 72 23.45 8.31 -13.41
N ARG A 73 22.72 9.43 -13.24
CA ARG A 73 23.02 10.70 -13.91
C ARG A 73 24.39 11.25 -13.52
N HIS A 74 24.77 11.12 -12.26
CA HIS A 74 26.02 11.63 -11.71
C HIS A 74 27.20 10.65 -11.82
N SER A 75 26.96 9.44 -12.34
CA SER A 75 27.99 8.42 -12.48
C SER A 75 29.08 8.87 -13.47
N PRO A 76 30.36 8.77 -13.10
CA PRO A 76 31.47 9.16 -13.97
C PRO A 76 31.53 8.36 -15.27
N ALA A 77 30.92 7.16 -15.30
CA ALA A 77 30.82 6.32 -16.48
C ALA A 77 29.87 6.88 -17.57
N ASN A 78 28.94 7.78 -17.20
CA ASN A 78 27.99 8.41 -18.14
C ASN A 78 28.38 9.87 -18.47
N ARG A 79 29.56 10.32 -18.03
CA ARG A 79 30.08 11.65 -18.37
C ARG A 79 30.41 11.66 -19.86
N LYS A 80 29.61 12.39 -20.66
CA LYS A 80 29.93 12.60 -22.08
C LYS A 80 31.31 13.24 -22.19
N VAL A 81 32.25 12.51 -22.79
CA VAL A 81 33.56 13.07 -23.12
C VAL A 81 33.33 14.13 -24.20
N PRO A 82 33.78 15.38 -24.02
CA PRO A 82 33.66 16.38 -25.06
C PRO A 82 34.42 15.87 -26.30
N LEU A 83 33.75 15.84 -27.45
CA LEU A 83 34.39 15.62 -28.74
C LEU A 83 35.29 16.83 -29.00
N THR A 84 36.58 16.71 -28.68
CA THR A 84 37.58 17.72 -29.03
C THR A 84 37.93 17.57 -30.51
N CYS A 85 37.78 18.65 -31.28
CA CYS A 85 38.28 18.77 -32.65
C CYS A 85 39.80 18.89 -32.68
#